data_AF-A0A1Z8A029-F1
#
_entry.id   AF-A0A1Z8A029-F1
#
_cell.length_a   1.000
_cell.length_b   1.000
_cell.length_c   1.000
_cell.angle_alpha   90.00
_cell.angle_beta   90.00
_cell.angle_gamma   90.00
#
_symmetry.space_group_name_H-M   'P 1'
#
loop_
_entity.id
_entity.type
_entity.pdbx_description
1 polymer ?
#
loop_
_entity_poly.entity_id
_entity_poly.type
_entity_poly.pdbx_seq_one_letter_code
_entity_poly.pdbx_strand_id
1 'polypeptide(L)'
;MKKQFSLFRYYFLKKVIKTKRDIPIYVFGHHKCGTKLLGKVFLKLCLKYGWEYESVPGKINKKSKADVVFLLHSQVDYDNLPEEYIGIHMVRDPRDVIISGFLYHKRTTEEWCINKNFQTEKSIQYPQVPNSQMYRSEQWKKDYLISLDGKSYQEKIKALNDEDAIFFEMNHYGKWTIKDMLEWDFEKTNCLELKFEDMMSNYEEKMMEVFKHCNLSSSQLVVAKKFAEKEDLNRMSKKDIEKHPHISSVKTKKWEGYFNSNIKAYFDEHFSEVLKKYNY
;
A
#
# COMPACT_ATOMS: atom_id res chain seq x y z
N MET A 1 -13.93 -10.79 -21.40
CA MET A 1 -15.28 -11.19 -20.94
C MET A 1 -15.50 -11.08 -19.42
N LYS A 2 -14.79 -11.82 -18.53
CA LYS A 2 -15.09 -11.81 -17.06
C LYS A 2 -14.99 -10.43 -16.35
N LYS A 3 -14.02 -9.58 -16.71
CA LYS A 3 -13.86 -8.21 -16.13
C LYS A 3 -15.01 -7.25 -16.51
N GLN A 4 -15.46 -7.26 -17.78
CA GLN A 4 -16.56 -6.42 -18.23
C GLN A 4 -17.90 -6.81 -17.59
N PHE A 5 -18.14 -8.10 -17.40
CA PHE A 5 -19.32 -8.58 -16.65
C PHE A 5 -19.28 -8.19 -15.17
N SER A 6 -18.10 -8.17 -14.53
CA SER A 6 -18.00 -7.71 -13.14
C SER A 6 -18.19 -6.20 -13.01
N LEU A 7 -17.73 -5.40 -13.98
CA LEU A 7 -18.00 -3.97 -14.04
C LEU A 7 -19.48 -3.66 -14.33
N PHE A 8 -20.13 -4.43 -15.22
CA PHE A 8 -21.56 -4.26 -15.48
C PHE A 8 -22.40 -4.61 -14.25
N ARG A 9 -22.09 -5.73 -13.59
CA ARG A 9 -22.72 -6.10 -12.32
C ARG A 9 -22.43 -5.07 -11.22
N TYR A 10 -21.23 -4.45 -11.21
CA TYR A 10 -20.89 -3.35 -10.32
C TYR A 10 -21.79 -2.14 -10.52
N TYR A 11 -21.92 -1.63 -11.75
CA TYR A 11 -22.77 -0.49 -12.05
C TYR A 11 -24.26 -0.80 -11.83
N PHE A 12 -24.70 -2.02 -12.13
CA PHE A 12 -26.08 -2.46 -11.89
C PHE A 12 -26.40 -2.55 -10.39
N LEU A 13 -25.57 -3.23 -9.59
CA LEU A 13 -25.77 -3.32 -8.13
C LEU A 13 -25.68 -1.93 -7.47
N LYS A 14 -24.76 -1.07 -7.91
CA LYS A 14 -24.65 0.34 -7.46
C LYS A 14 -25.94 1.13 -7.71
N LYS A 15 -26.72 0.78 -8.74
CA LYS A 15 -27.97 1.47 -9.09
C LYS A 15 -29.18 0.95 -8.31
N VAL A 16 -29.13 -0.28 -7.80
CA VAL A 16 -30.26 -0.94 -7.11
C VAL A 16 -30.14 -0.85 -5.58
N ILE A 17 -28.93 -0.91 -5.04
CA ILE A 17 -28.64 -0.77 -3.60
C ILE A 17 -27.63 0.35 -3.49
N LYS A 18 -28.07 1.57 -3.20
CA LYS A 18 -27.20 2.71 -2.92
C LYS A 18 -27.44 3.16 -1.49
N THR A 19 -26.68 2.58 -0.56
CA THR A 19 -26.63 3.08 0.81
C THR A 19 -25.39 3.97 0.96
N LYS A 20 -25.43 4.87 1.94
CA LYS A 20 -24.31 5.74 2.29
C LYS A 20 -23.95 5.48 3.74
N ARG A 21 -22.67 5.59 4.09
CA ARG A 21 -22.25 5.64 5.48
C ARG A 21 -22.41 7.06 6.01
N ASP A 22 -22.80 7.17 7.27
CA ASP A 22 -22.85 8.45 7.96
C ASP A 22 -21.43 8.99 8.17
N ILE A 23 -20.53 8.11 8.63
CA ILE A 23 -19.11 8.40 8.85
C ILE A 23 -18.25 7.58 7.86
N PRO A 24 -17.41 8.23 7.04
CA PRO A 24 -16.56 7.54 6.08
C PRO A 24 -15.39 6.84 6.78
N ILE A 25 -14.90 5.76 6.15
CA ILE A 25 -13.72 5.02 6.60
C ILE A 25 -12.51 5.45 5.78
N TYR A 26 -11.42 5.82 6.44
CA TYR A 26 -10.14 6.13 5.80
C TYR A 26 -9.12 5.07 6.19
N VAL A 27 -8.60 4.36 5.18
CA VAL A 27 -7.54 3.37 5.33
C VAL A 27 -6.23 3.98 4.83
N PHE A 28 -5.33 4.24 5.76
CA PHE A 28 -4.00 4.77 5.55
C PHE A 28 -3.02 3.60 5.47
N GLY A 29 -2.48 3.35 4.28
CA GLY A 29 -1.48 2.33 4.06
C GLY A 29 -0.19 2.90 3.50
N HIS A 30 0.85 2.07 3.53
CA HIS A 30 2.13 2.35 2.91
C HIS A 30 2.46 1.29 1.87
N HIS A 31 3.31 1.63 0.90
CA HIS A 31 3.78 0.65 -0.08
C HIS A 31 4.36 -0.57 0.65
N LYS A 32 3.98 -1.76 0.18
CA LYS A 32 4.41 -3.06 0.74
C LYS A 32 4.01 -3.35 2.19
N CYS A 33 3.12 -2.56 2.81
CA CYS A 33 2.60 -2.81 4.16
C CYS A 33 1.30 -3.63 4.18
N GLY A 34 1.00 -4.41 3.12
CA GLY A 34 -0.20 -5.25 3.08
C GLY A 34 -1.45 -4.58 2.49
N THR A 35 -1.32 -3.49 1.73
CA THR A 35 -2.45 -2.73 1.16
C THR A 35 -3.49 -3.56 0.40
N LYS A 36 -3.08 -4.65 -0.26
CA LYS A 36 -4.00 -5.56 -0.95
C LYS A 36 -4.90 -6.36 -0.01
N LEU A 37 -4.46 -6.63 1.23
CA LEU A 37 -5.19 -7.40 2.23
C LEU A 37 -6.45 -6.65 2.64
N LEU A 38 -6.30 -5.45 3.21
CA LEU A 38 -7.42 -4.60 3.60
C LEU A 38 -8.21 -4.14 2.36
N GLY A 39 -7.52 -3.76 1.28
CA GLY A 39 -8.17 -3.10 0.14
C GLY A 39 -9.17 -3.99 -0.58
N LYS A 40 -8.87 -5.29 -0.72
CA LYS A 40 -9.82 -6.25 -1.31
C LYS A 40 -11.03 -6.48 -0.41
N VAL A 41 -10.84 -6.57 0.90
CA VAL A 41 -11.93 -6.81 1.86
C VAL A 41 -12.88 -5.61 1.87
N PHE A 42 -12.35 -4.39 2.01
CA PHE A 42 -13.17 -3.18 2.00
C PHE A 42 -13.84 -2.95 0.65
N LEU A 43 -13.15 -3.20 -0.47
CA LEU A 43 -13.78 -3.15 -1.79
C LEU A 43 -14.97 -4.13 -1.87
N LYS A 44 -14.84 -5.37 -1.40
CA LYS A 44 -15.94 -6.35 -1.37
C LYS A 44 -17.11 -5.89 -0.49
N LEU A 45 -16.84 -5.25 0.65
CA LEU A 45 -17.86 -4.65 1.50
C LEU A 45 -18.61 -3.54 0.77
N CYS A 46 -17.88 -2.62 0.13
CA CYS A 46 -18.49 -1.55 -0.65
C CYS A 46 -19.38 -2.10 -1.77
N LEU A 47 -18.93 -3.12 -2.49
CA LEU A 47 -19.71 -3.80 -3.52
C LEU A 47 -20.99 -4.46 -2.97
N LYS A 48 -20.93 -5.00 -1.75
CA LYS A 48 -22.07 -5.69 -1.12
C LYS A 48 -23.14 -4.72 -0.61
N TYR A 49 -22.74 -3.58 -0.07
CA TYR A 49 -23.64 -2.61 0.56
C TYR A 49 -23.95 -1.39 -0.30
N GLY A 50 -23.31 -1.26 -1.46
CA GLY A 50 -23.53 -0.14 -2.37
C GLY A 50 -22.77 1.13 -2.00
N TRP A 51 -21.74 1.01 -1.16
CA TRP A 51 -20.88 2.13 -0.75
C TRP A 51 -19.91 2.52 -1.87
N GLU A 52 -19.54 3.79 -1.90
CA GLU A 52 -18.51 4.31 -2.79
C GLU A 52 -17.12 4.02 -2.21
N TYR A 53 -16.25 3.45 -3.04
CA TYR A 53 -14.87 3.12 -2.72
C TYR A 53 -13.94 3.94 -3.59
N GLU A 54 -13.00 4.66 -2.99
CA GLU A 54 -11.94 5.38 -3.69
C GLU A 54 -10.57 4.83 -3.28
N SER A 55 -9.72 4.54 -4.26
CA SER A 55 -8.31 4.22 -4.02
C SER A 55 -7.46 5.36 -4.53
N VAL A 56 -6.69 5.97 -3.63
CA VAL A 56 -5.84 7.12 -3.92
C VAL A 56 -4.38 6.65 -4.03
N PRO A 57 -3.78 6.65 -5.24
CA PRO A 57 -2.46 6.08 -5.49
C PRO A 57 -1.29 7.02 -5.22
N GLY A 58 -1.53 8.23 -4.74
CA GLY A 58 -0.50 9.22 -4.41
C GLY A 58 -1.02 10.25 -3.43
N LYS A 59 -0.44 11.46 -3.46
CA LYS A 59 -0.84 12.55 -2.57
C LYS A 59 -2.28 12.98 -2.82
N ILE A 60 -3.10 13.03 -1.76
CA ILE A 60 -4.45 13.59 -1.82
C ILE A 60 -4.37 15.12 -1.79
N ASN A 61 -5.15 15.78 -2.63
CA ASN A 61 -5.22 17.24 -2.74
C ASN A 61 -6.64 17.79 -2.57
N LYS A 62 -7.62 16.91 -2.33
CA LYS A 62 -9.02 17.27 -2.10
C LYS A 62 -9.68 16.23 -1.22
N LYS A 63 -10.60 16.69 -0.38
CA LYS A 63 -11.45 15.82 0.44
C LYS A 63 -12.29 14.88 -0.42
N SER A 64 -12.24 13.59 -0.14
CA SER A 64 -13.05 12.58 -0.82
C SER A 64 -14.50 12.61 -0.33
N LYS A 65 -15.44 12.25 -1.22
CA LYS A 65 -16.86 12.04 -0.91
C LYS A 65 -17.24 10.56 -0.80
N ALA A 66 -16.27 9.65 -0.97
CA ALA A 66 -16.50 8.22 -0.90
C ALA A 66 -16.76 7.77 0.55
N ASP A 67 -17.48 6.67 0.70
CA ASP A 67 -17.75 6.06 2.00
C ASP A 67 -16.53 5.32 2.56
N VAL A 68 -15.66 4.83 1.67
CA VAL A 68 -14.38 4.21 2.04
C VAL A 68 -13.28 4.74 1.12
N VAL A 69 -12.24 5.31 1.73
CA VAL A 69 -11.08 5.89 1.04
C VAL A 69 -9.85 5.12 1.43
N PHE A 70 -9.13 4.57 0.45
CA PHE A 70 -7.86 3.91 0.67
C PHE A 70 -6.72 4.76 0.12
N LEU A 71 -5.92 5.35 1.01
CA LEU A 71 -4.68 6.06 0.71
C LEU A 71 -3.51 5.08 0.66
N LEU A 72 -3.03 4.74 -0.55
CA LEU A 72 -2.05 3.66 -0.73
C LEU A 72 -0.65 3.96 -0.18
N HIS A 73 -0.35 5.25 0.04
CA HIS A 73 0.94 5.75 0.52
C HIS A 73 0.82 6.70 1.73
N SER A 74 -0.40 6.89 2.27
CA SER A 74 -0.68 7.81 3.39
C SER A 74 -0.14 9.24 3.22
N GLN A 75 0.07 9.67 1.97
CA GLN A 75 0.52 11.02 1.63
C GLN A 75 -0.65 11.99 1.74
N VAL A 76 -0.86 12.49 2.94
CA VAL A 76 -2.01 13.29 3.32
C VAL A 76 -1.60 14.68 3.74
N ASP A 77 -2.41 15.64 3.32
CA ASP A 77 -2.48 16.93 3.98
C ASP A 77 -3.59 16.83 5.03
N TYR A 78 -3.20 16.89 6.32
CA TYR A 78 -4.13 16.63 7.43
C TYR A 78 -5.27 17.65 7.47
N ASP A 79 -5.04 18.87 6.98
CA ASP A 79 -6.07 19.92 6.90
C ASP A 79 -7.15 19.59 5.85
N ASN A 80 -6.85 18.65 4.94
CA ASN A 80 -7.78 18.16 3.92
C ASN A 80 -8.54 16.89 4.32
N LEU A 81 -8.32 16.38 5.54
CA LEU A 81 -9.13 15.29 6.08
C LEU A 81 -10.54 15.77 6.46
N PRO A 82 -11.55 14.88 6.43
CA PRO A 82 -12.84 15.20 7.03
C PRO A 82 -12.74 15.48 8.53
N GLU A 83 -13.59 16.38 9.03
CA GLU A 83 -13.75 16.62 10.47
C GLU A 83 -14.11 15.34 11.24
N GLU A 84 -14.92 14.48 10.61
CA GLU A 84 -15.32 13.19 11.17
C GLU A 84 -15.02 12.05 10.19
N TYR A 85 -14.24 11.07 10.65
CA TYR A 85 -13.97 9.82 9.94
C TYR A 85 -13.53 8.73 10.91
N ILE A 86 -13.60 7.48 10.45
CA ILE A 86 -12.99 6.34 11.12
C ILE A 86 -11.65 6.04 10.44
N GLY A 87 -10.55 6.27 11.15
CA GLY A 87 -9.20 6.01 10.64
C GLY A 87 -8.71 4.59 10.95
N ILE A 88 -8.04 3.97 9.97
CA ILE A 88 -7.22 2.76 10.15
C ILE A 88 -5.87 3.05 9.52
N HIS A 89 -4.79 2.85 10.28
CA HIS A 89 -3.44 2.98 9.75
C HIS A 89 -2.70 1.66 9.87
N MET A 90 -2.11 1.19 8.77
CA MET A 90 -1.41 -0.09 8.73
C MET A 90 0.04 0.10 8.30
N VAL A 91 0.94 -0.33 9.18
CA VAL A 91 2.39 -0.33 8.98
C VAL A 91 2.95 -1.74 8.98
N ARG A 92 4.22 -1.86 8.65
CA ARG A 92 4.98 -3.10 8.63
C ARG A 92 6.41 -2.80 9.04
N ASP A 93 7.14 -3.79 9.53
CA ASP A 93 8.57 -3.65 9.83
C ASP A 93 9.28 -3.01 8.61
N PRO A 94 9.89 -1.82 8.78
CA PRO A 94 10.53 -1.08 7.68
C PRO A 94 11.60 -1.87 6.94
N ARG A 95 12.27 -2.81 7.61
CA ARG A 95 13.28 -3.71 7.00
C ARG A 95 12.60 -4.67 6.03
N ASP A 96 11.45 -5.23 6.41
CA ASP A 96 10.62 -6.06 5.54
C ASP A 96 9.95 -5.26 4.41
N VAL A 97 9.63 -3.98 4.62
CA VAL A 97 9.13 -3.08 3.57
C VAL A 97 10.16 -2.98 2.44
N ILE A 98 11.43 -2.70 2.77
CA ILE A 98 12.52 -2.62 1.79
C ILE A 98 12.68 -3.93 1.03
N ILE A 99 12.84 -5.05 1.74
CA ILE A 99 13.04 -6.35 1.09
C ILE A 99 11.82 -6.76 0.25
N SER A 100 10.62 -6.46 0.74
CA SER A 100 9.40 -6.69 -0.04
C SER A 100 9.31 -5.79 -1.27
N GLY A 101 9.84 -4.57 -1.23
CA GLY A 101 9.93 -3.64 -2.36
C GLY A 101 10.91 -4.15 -3.40
N PHE A 102 12.16 -4.40 -2.99
CA PHE A 102 13.23 -4.98 -3.80
C PHE A 102 12.77 -6.22 -4.59
N LEU A 103 12.23 -7.23 -3.90
CA LEU A 103 11.77 -8.46 -4.55
C LEU A 103 10.57 -8.24 -5.47
N TYR A 104 9.74 -7.25 -5.17
CA TYR A 104 8.56 -6.95 -5.97
C TYR A 104 8.93 -6.20 -7.25
N HIS A 105 9.77 -5.18 -7.17
CA HIS A 105 10.19 -4.36 -8.30
C HIS A 105 11.02 -5.18 -9.32
N LYS A 106 11.71 -6.24 -8.89
CA LYS A 106 12.35 -7.23 -9.79
C LYS A 106 11.37 -8.00 -10.68
N ARG A 107 10.06 -8.05 -10.41
CA ARG A 107 9.13 -8.89 -11.18
C ARG A 107 7.78 -8.24 -11.53
N THR A 108 7.51 -7.07 -10.99
CA THR A 108 6.22 -6.40 -11.22
C THR A 108 6.02 -6.02 -12.68
N THR A 109 4.75 -5.89 -13.09
CA THR A 109 4.36 -5.37 -14.40
C THR A 109 3.67 -4.01 -14.26
N GLU A 110 3.84 -3.32 -13.12
CA GLU A 110 3.35 -1.96 -12.95
C GLU A 110 4.03 -1.04 -13.97
N GLU A 111 3.22 -0.25 -14.69
CA GLU A 111 3.67 0.51 -15.87
C GLU A 111 4.83 1.44 -15.51
N TRP A 112 4.80 2.07 -14.34
CA TRP A 112 5.88 2.97 -13.92
C TRP A 112 7.21 2.24 -13.70
N CYS A 113 7.17 0.99 -13.25
CA CYS A 113 8.38 0.23 -12.92
C CYS A 113 9.05 -0.33 -14.18
N ILE A 114 8.27 -0.60 -15.23
CA ILE A 114 8.75 -1.11 -16.53
C ILE A 114 8.84 -0.02 -17.62
N ASN A 115 8.49 1.23 -17.29
CA ASN A 115 8.45 2.33 -18.23
C ASN A 115 9.84 2.59 -18.84
N LYS A 116 9.86 2.80 -20.17
CA LYS A 116 11.06 3.13 -20.95
C LYS A 116 11.03 4.52 -21.58
N ASN A 117 10.02 5.32 -21.26
CA ASN A 117 9.95 6.71 -21.70
C ASN A 117 10.73 7.60 -20.72
N PHE A 118 11.92 8.07 -21.14
CA PHE A 118 12.81 8.93 -20.34
C PHE A 118 12.86 10.38 -20.87
N GLN A 119 11.89 10.79 -21.69
CA GLN A 119 11.85 12.15 -22.20
C GLN A 119 11.73 13.17 -21.05
N THR A 120 12.43 14.31 -21.17
CA THR A 120 12.42 15.41 -20.19
C THR A 120 12.05 16.76 -20.78
N GLU A 121 11.77 16.80 -22.09
CA GLU A 121 11.41 18.00 -22.87
C GLU A 121 9.96 18.44 -22.60
N LYS A 122 9.08 17.48 -22.32
CA LYS A 122 7.66 17.70 -21.98
C LYS A 122 7.42 17.40 -20.51
N SER A 123 6.29 17.88 -19.99
CA SER A 123 5.87 17.63 -18.60
C SER A 123 5.94 16.13 -18.25
N ILE A 124 6.58 15.84 -17.11
CA ILE A 124 6.80 14.46 -16.66
C ILE A 124 5.58 14.01 -15.85
N GLN A 125 4.93 12.95 -16.34
CA GLN A 125 3.71 12.38 -15.79
C GLN A 125 3.85 10.88 -15.56
N TYR A 126 2.89 10.28 -14.85
CA TYR A 126 2.74 8.83 -14.84
C TYR A 126 2.60 8.31 -16.29
N PRO A 127 3.27 7.21 -16.68
CA PRO A 127 4.05 6.29 -15.86
C PRO A 127 5.55 6.60 -15.75
N GLN A 128 6.05 7.73 -16.25
CA GLN A 128 7.48 8.06 -16.13
C GLN A 128 7.94 8.14 -14.66
N VAL A 129 7.06 8.63 -13.79
CA VAL A 129 7.22 8.69 -12.35
C VAL A 129 6.01 8.01 -11.68
N PRO A 130 6.18 7.23 -10.60
CA PRO A 130 5.04 6.64 -9.89
C PRO A 130 4.12 7.72 -9.30
N ASN A 131 2.82 7.42 -9.21
CA ASN A 131 1.80 8.34 -8.70
C ASN A 131 2.13 8.91 -7.31
N SER A 132 2.77 8.12 -6.45
CA SER A 132 3.23 8.53 -5.12
C SER A 132 4.31 9.61 -5.14
N GLN A 133 4.98 9.87 -6.26
CA GLN A 133 6.00 10.91 -6.37
C GLN A 133 5.60 12.04 -7.33
N MET A 134 4.36 12.06 -7.81
CA MET A 134 3.89 13.06 -8.77
C MET A 134 3.84 14.48 -8.23
N TYR A 135 3.78 14.64 -6.90
CA TYR A 135 3.81 15.94 -6.22
C TYR A 135 5.20 16.61 -6.23
N ARG A 136 6.26 15.88 -6.60
CA ARG A 136 7.63 16.40 -6.63
C ARG A 136 7.79 17.47 -7.70
N SER A 137 8.80 18.33 -7.54
CA SER A 137 9.12 19.36 -8.54
C SER A 137 9.53 18.72 -9.88
N GLU A 138 9.32 19.44 -10.99
CA GLU A 138 9.75 18.95 -12.30
C GLU A 138 11.26 18.69 -12.36
N GLN A 139 12.07 19.49 -11.65
CA GLN A 139 13.52 19.25 -11.57
C GLN A 139 13.83 17.89 -10.92
N TRP A 140 13.20 17.57 -9.77
CA TRP A 140 13.39 16.28 -9.12
C TRP A 140 13.01 15.12 -10.05
N LYS A 141 11.90 15.27 -10.79
CA LYS A 141 11.45 14.24 -11.75
C LYS A 141 12.47 14.05 -12.88
N LYS A 142 13.06 15.13 -13.41
CA LYS A 142 14.13 15.07 -14.42
C LYS A 142 15.36 14.35 -13.87
N ASP A 143 15.81 14.72 -12.67
CA ASP A 143 16.98 14.11 -12.03
C ASP A 143 16.77 12.61 -11.81
N TYR A 144 15.58 12.19 -11.39
CA TYR A 144 15.20 10.79 -11.27
C TYR A 144 15.25 10.04 -12.63
N LEU A 145 14.70 10.62 -13.70
CA LEU A 145 14.76 9.96 -15.01
C LEU A 145 16.20 9.87 -15.55
N ILE A 146 17.03 10.87 -15.27
CA ILE A 146 18.46 10.86 -15.62
C ILE A 146 19.21 9.79 -14.81
N SER A 147 18.93 9.65 -13.51
CA SER A 147 19.59 8.65 -12.65
C SER A 147 19.27 7.21 -13.07
N LEU A 148 18.16 6.99 -13.76
CA LEU A 148 17.80 5.72 -14.36
C LEU A 148 18.62 5.39 -15.62
N ASP A 149 19.39 6.33 -16.18
CA ASP A 149 20.43 6.09 -17.20
C ASP A 149 19.92 5.16 -18.33
N GLY A 150 18.81 5.58 -18.93
CA GLY A 150 18.17 4.92 -20.07
C GLY A 150 17.52 3.56 -19.79
N LYS A 151 17.46 3.10 -18.54
CA LYS A 151 16.88 1.81 -18.14
C LYS A 151 15.63 2.03 -17.29
N SER A 152 14.63 1.16 -17.42
CA SER A 152 13.49 1.20 -16.50
C SER A 152 13.95 0.91 -15.06
N TYR A 153 13.16 1.31 -14.05
CA TYR A 153 13.45 0.98 -12.65
C TYR A 153 13.68 -0.53 -12.46
N GLN A 154 12.85 -1.35 -13.12
CA GLN A 154 12.98 -2.79 -13.09
C GLN A 154 14.27 -3.29 -13.75
N GLU A 155 14.67 -2.72 -14.88
CA GLU A 155 15.93 -3.11 -15.55
C GLU A 155 17.15 -2.74 -14.71
N LYS A 156 17.13 -1.56 -14.07
CA LYS A 156 18.19 -1.17 -13.13
C LYS A 156 18.31 -2.17 -11.98
N ILE A 157 17.22 -2.44 -11.26
CA ILE A 157 17.27 -3.34 -10.10
C ILE A 157 17.58 -4.80 -10.48
N LYS A 158 17.20 -5.26 -11.69
CA LYS A 158 17.53 -6.61 -12.19
C LYS A 158 19.00 -6.76 -12.60
N ALA A 159 19.65 -5.67 -13.01
CA ALA A 159 21.04 -5.70 -13.47
C ALA A 159 22.06 -5.74 -12.33
N LEU A 160 21.62 -5.47 -11.10
CA LEU A 160 22.44 -5.45 -9.90
C LEU A 160 22.46 -6.83 -9.22
N ASN A 161 23.53 -7.14 -8.49
CA ASN A 161 23.52 -8.25 -7.53
C ASN A 161 22.52 -7.93 -6.39
N ASP A 162 22.18 -8.92 -5.56
CA ASP A 162 21.13 -8.73 -4.55
C ASP A 162 21.49 -7.66 -3.50
N GLU A 163 22.75 -7.52 -3.09
CA GLU A 163 23.18 -6.48 -2.14
C GLU A 163 23.05 -5.08 -2.73
N ASP A 164 23.59 -4.85 -3.93
CA ASP A 164 23.50 -3.56 -4.63
C ASP A 164 22.05 -3.21 -4.99
N ALA A 165 21.23 -4.21 -5.33
CA ALA A 165 19.81 -4.02 -5.60
C ALA A 165 19.03 -3.59 -4.35
N ILE A 166 19.41 -4.10 -3.17
CA ILE A 166 18.83 -3.67 -1.89
C ILE A 166 19.26 -2.23 -1.58
N PHE A 167 20.54 -1.88 -1.76
CA PHE A 167 20.99 -0.49 -1.62
C PHE A 167 20.28 0.44 -2.62
N PHE A 168 20.06 0.00 -3.85
CA PHE A 168 19.28 0.76 -4.84
C PHE A 168 17.85 1.01 -4.34
N GLU A 169 17.15 -0.02 -3.84
CA GLU A 169 15.80 0.14 -3.27
C GLU A 169 15.79 1.07 -2.05
N MET A 170 16.77 0.94 -1.14
CA MET A 170 16.98 1.81 0.02
C MET A 170 17.28 3.27 -0.34
N ASN A 171 17.74 3.54 -1.57
CA ASN A 171 17.99 4.89 -2.07
C ASN A 171 16.86 5.44 -2.95
N HIS A 172 15.88 4.61 -3.30
CA HIS A 172 14.76 4.99 -4.15
C HIS A 172 13.41 4.68 -3.49
N TYR A 173 12.63 3.72 -3.99
CA TYR A 173 11.24 3.57 -3.58
C TYR A 173 11.10 3.18 -2.10
N GLY A 174 12.02 2.35 -1.59
CA GLY A 174 12.11 2.02 -0.17
C GLY A 174 12.31 3.27 0.69
N LYS A 175 13.22 4.17 0.28
CA LYS A 175 13.46 5.46 0.94
C LYS A 175 12.20 6.30 1.00
N TRP A 176 11.49 6.41 -0.12
CA TRP A 176 10.28 7.24 -0.19
C TRP A 176 9.18 6.70 0.71
N THR A 177 9.04 5.38 0.77
CA THR A 177 8.07 4.72 1.65
C THR A 177 8.42 4.94 3.13
N ILE A 178 9.68 4.76 3.53
CA ILE A 178 10.13 5.02 4.90
C ILE A 178 9.93 6.49 5.28
N LYS A 179 10.19 7.40 4.34
CA LYS A 179 9.92 8.82 4.54
C LYS A 179 8.43 9.08 4.79
N ASP A 180 7.53 8.54 3.98
CA ASP A 180 6.08 8.67 4.19
C ASP A 180 5.66 8.10 5.58
N MET A 181 6.25 6.98 6.01
CA MET A 181 6.03 6.42 7.35
C MET A 181 6.55 7.35 8.46
N LEU A 182 7.69 8.02 8.27
CA LEU A 182 8.26 8.98 9.22
C LEU A 182 7.47 10.30 9.26
N GLU A 183 6.77 10.68 8.20
CA GLU A 183 5.91 11.88 8.15
C GLU A 183 4.51 11.65 8.76
N TRP A 184 4.13 10.39 9.04
CA TRP A 184 2.85 10.08 9.70
C TRP A 184 2.71 10.77 11.07
N ASP A 185 1.61 11.45 11.33
CA ASP A 185 1.38 12.18 12.57
C ASP A 185 0.27 11.50 13.36
N PHE A 186 0.65 10.79 14.43
CA PHE A 186 -0.29 10.07 15.29
C PHE A 186 -1.24 11.01 16.03
N GLU A 187 -0.83 12.25 16.33
CA GLU A 187 -1.63 13.20 17.10
C GLU A 187 -2.67 13.90 16.22
N LYS A 188 -2.39 14.03 14.92
CA LYS A 188 -3.32 14.61 13.95
C LYS A 188 -4.33 13.61 13.39
N THR A 189 -4.26 12.35 13.80
CA THR A 189 -5.15 11.31 13.31
C THR A 189 -5.72 10.48 14.44
N ASN A 190 -7.01 10.17 14.37
CA ASN A 190 -7.63 9.23 15.30
C ASN A 190 -7.77 7.87 14.58
N CYS A 191 -6.67 7.14 14.51
CA CYS A 191 -6.60 5.87 13.79
C CYS A 191 -6.49 4.66 14.72
N LEU A 192 -7.09 3.54 14.31
CA LEU A 192 -6.66 2.23 14.79
C LEU A 192 -5.32 1.89 14.13
N GLU A 193 -4.27 1.85 14.94
CA GLU A 193 -2.90 1.54 14.52
C GLU A 193 -2.67 0.03 14.44
N LEU A 194 -2.31 -0.46 13.26
CA LEU A 194 -2.13 -1.88 12.96
C LEU A 194 -0.70 -2.17 12.49
N LYS A 195 -0.12 -3.26 12.99
CA LYS A 195 1.08 -3.86 12.43
C LYS A 195 0.71 -5.03 11.53
N PHE A 196 1.31 -5.08 10.35
CA PHE A 196 1.15 -6.19 9.41
C PHE A 196 1.49 -7.53 10.07
N GLU A 197 2.50 -7.56 10.94
CA GLU A 197 2.94 -8.76 11.66
C GLU A 197 1.85 -9.34 12.56
N ASP A 198 1.05 -8.48 13.20
CA ASP A 198 -0.07 -8.89 14.04
C ASP A 198 -1.21 -9.44 13.18
N MET A 199 -1.47 -8.80 12.04
CA MET A 199 -2.44 -9.30 11.05
C MET A 199 -2.05 -10.68 10.53
N MET A 200 -0.76 -10.97 10.37
CA MET A 200 -0.29 -12.28 9.91
C MET A 200 -0.38 -13.36 10.99
N SER A 201 -0.16 -12.98 12.25
CA SER A 201 -0.17 -13.91 13.39
C SER A 201 -1.59 -14.26 13.84
N ASN A 202 -2.48 -13.25 13.94
CA ASN A 202 -3.84 -13.37 14.50
C ASN A 202 -4.89 -12.77 13.55
N TYR A 203 -4.87 -13.21 12.29
CA TYR A 203 -5.62 -12.58 11.20
C TYR A 203 -7.13 -12.39 11.47
N GLU A 204 -7.83 -13.45 11.89
CA GLU A 204 -9.28 -13.37 12.12
C GLU A 204 -9.63 -12.39 13.25
N GLU A 205 -8.92 -12.49 14.38
CA GLU A 205 -9.12 -11.62 15.53
C GLU A 205 -8.88 -10.16 15.17
N LYS A 206 -7.74 -9.87 14.52
CA LYS A 206 -7.36 -8.51 14.12
C LYS A 206 -8.30 -7.92 13.07
N MET A 207 -8.75 -8.71 12.08
CA MET A 207 -9.78 -8.24 11.14
C MET A 207 -11.11 -7.93 11.84
N MET A 208 -11.50 -8.73 12.84
CA MET A 208 -12.71 -8.46 13.61
C MET A 208 -12.60 -7.20 14.47
N GLU A 209 -11.42 -6.93 15.05
CA GLU A 209 -11.10 -5.67 15.73
C GLU A 209 -11.28 -4.48 14.76
N VAL A 210 -10.68 -4.56 13.56
CA VAL A 210 -10.81 -3.54 12.50
C VAL A 210 -12.27 -3.29 12.13
N PHE A 211 -13.06 -4.35 11.95
CA PHE A 211 -14.47 -4.20 11.57
C PHE A 211 -15.34 -3.60 12.68
N LYS A 212 -15.06 -3.92 13.94
CA LYS A 212 -15.74 -3.29 15.09
C LYS A 212 -15.37 -1.81 15.18
N HIS A 213 -14.10 -1.46 15.02
CA HIS A 213 -13.63 -0.07 14.94
C HIS A 213 -14.31 0.70 13.80
N CYS A 214 -14.58 0.02 12.68
CA CYS A 214 -15.36 0.57 11.56
C CYS A 214 -16.86 0.76 11.83
N ASN A 215 -17.35 0.52 13.06
CA ASN A 215 -18.76 0.60 13.41
C ASN A 215 -19.64 -0.21 12.46
N LEU A 216 -19.17 -1.40 12.03
CA LEU A 216 -19.99 -2.30 11.25
C LEU A 216 -21.09 -2.91 12.13
N SER A 217 -22.32 -2.94 11.63
CA SER A 217 -23.43 -3.58 12.35
C SER A 217 -23.23 -5.08 12.52
N SER A 218 -23.95 -5.72 13.45
CA SER A 218 -23.83 -7.16 13.70
C SER A 218 -24.03 -8.01 12.42
N SER A 219 -24.94 -7.61 11.53
CA SER A 219 -25.15 -8.30 10.25
C SER A 219 -24.01 -8.04 9.25
N GLN A 220 -23.41 -6.84 9.27
CA GLN A 220 -22.23 -6.51 8.46
C GLN A 220 -20.98 -7.25 8.93
N LEU A 221 -20.78 -7.41 10.25
CA LEU A 221 -19.66 -8.17 10.83
C LEU A 221 -19.62 -9.61 10.32
N VAL A 222 -20.78 -10.30 10.28
CA VAL A 222 -20.87 -11.68 9.76
C VAL A 222 -20.44 -11.77 8.30
N VAL A 223 -20.79 -10.77 7.48
CA VAL A 223 -20.41 -10.73 6.06
C VAL A 223 -18.94 -10.36 5.89
N ALA A 224 -18.46 -9.37 6.65
CA ALA A 224 -17.08 -8.90 6.63
C ALA A 224 -16.12 -10.03 7.01
N LYS A 225 -16.44 -10.81 8.05
CA LYS A 225 -15.71 -12.01 8.44
C LYS A 225 -15.57 -12.98 7.27
N LYS A 226 -16.67 -13.34 6.59
CA LYS A 226 -16.63 -14.24 5.43
C LYS A 226 -15.80 -13.72 4.26
N PHE A 227 -15.69 -12.39 4.10
CA PHE A 227 -14.81 -11.79 3.08
C PHE A 227 -13.35 -11.82 3.50
N ALA A 228 -13.05 -11.54 4.77
CA ALA A 228 -11.71 -11.62 5.34
C ALA A 228 -11.16 -13.05 5.28
N GLU A 229 -11.93 -14.06 5.70
CA GLU A 229 -11.49 -15.47 5.68
C GLU A 229 -10.99 -15.95 4.32
N LYS A 230 -11.48 -15.37 3.22
CA LYS A 230 -11.03 -15.68 1.85
C LYS A 230 -9.72 -14.99 1.46
N GLU A 231 -9.34 -13.94 2.17
CA GLU A 231 -8.07 -13.22 1.99
C GLU A 231 -7.03 -13.62 3.06
N ASP A 232 -7.39 -14.48 4.01
CA ASP A 232 -6.48 -15.04 5.01
C ASP A 232 -5.41 -15.89 4.33
N LEU A 233 -4.19 -15.37 4.29
CA LEU A 233 -3.05 -16.01 3.64
C LEU A 233 -2.66 -17.33 4.30
N ASN A 234 -2.97 -17.52 5.60
CA ASN A 234 -2.71 -18.77 6.31
C ASN A 234 -3.68 -19.87 5.88
N ARG A 235 -4.85 -19.51 5.34
CA ARG A 235 -5.85 -20.45 4.80
C ARG A 235 -5.69 -20.70 3.30
N MET A 236 -4.84 -19.94 2.61
CA MET A 236 -4.58 -20.12 1.19
C MET A 236 -3.61 -21.28 0.94
N SER A 237 -3.90 -22.09 -0.08
CA SER A 237 -2.95 -23.11 -0.52
C SER A 237 -1.68 -22.46 -1.10
N LYS A 238 -0.53 -23.15 -1.06
CA LYS A 238 0.72 -22.69 -1.70
C LYS A 238 0.51 -22.32 -3.18
N LYS A 239 -0.30 -23.12 -3.88
CA LYS A 239 -0.66 -22.91 -5.30
C LYS A 239 -1.47 -21.65 -5.54
N ASP A 240 -2.24 -21.17 -4.54
CA ASP A 240 -3.01 -19.94 -4.66
C ASP A 240 -2.18 -18.71 -4.26
N ILE A 241 -1.25 -18.87 -3.31
CA ILE A 241 -0.26 -17.84 -2.98
C ILE A 241 0.65 -17.55 -4.18
N GLU A 242 1.13 -18.57 -4.89
CA GLU A 242 2.00 -18.44 -6.07
C GLU A 242 1.33 -17.70 -7.24
N LYS A 243 0.00 -17.78 -7.36
CA LYS A 243 -0.77 -17.06 -8.40
C LYS A 243 -0.92 -15.57 -8.11
N HIS A 244 -0.57 -15.10 -6.90
CA HIS A 244 -0.73 -13.71 -6.52
C HIS A 244 0.56 -12.91 -6.75
N PRO A 245 0.64 -12.05 -7.79
CA PRO A 245 1.87 -11.35 -8.16
C PRO A 245 2.38 -10.38 -7.07
N HIS A 246 1.49 -9.94 -6.17
CA HIS A 246 1.83 -9.02 -5.09
C HIS A 246 2.26 -9.72 -3.79
N ILE A 247 2.09 -11.04 -3.68
CA ILE A 247 2.50 -11.82 -2.50
C ILE A 247 3.89 -12.41 -2.78
N SER A 248 4.87 -12.01 -1.98
CA SER A 248 6.25 -12.54 -2.06
C SER A 248 6.57 -13.51 -0.92
N SER A 249 5.79 -13.50 0.16
CA SER A 249 5.84 -14.43 1.30
C SER A 249 4.73 -14.09 2.30
N VAL A 250 4.29 -15.09 3.07
CA VAL A 250 3.45 -14.95 4.28
C VAL A 250 4.32 -14.73 5.53
N LYS A 251 5.62 -15.07 5.46
CA LYS A 251 6.57 -14.92 6.56
C LYS A 251 6.86 -13.45 6.88
N THR A 252 6.79 -13.12 8.16
CA THR A 252 7.35 -11.91 8.77
C THR A 252 8.86 -12.09 9.00
N LYS A 253 9.60 -11.00 9.22
CA LYS A 253 11.06 -10.98 9.42
C LYS A 253 11.85 -11.61 8.28
N LYS A 254 11.35 -11.46 7.05
CA LYS A 254 12.05 -11.98 5.85
C LYS A 254 13.40 -11.30 5.67
N TRP A 255 13.52 -10.06 6.12
CA TRP A 255 14.75 -9.27 6.03
C TRP A 255 15.97 -9.94 6.67
N GLU A 256 15.79 -10.79 7.70
CA GLU A 256 16.91 -11.50 8.35
C GLU A 256 17.72 -12.36 7.38
N GLY A 257 17.06 -12.93 6.36
CA GLY A 257 17.73 -13.73 5.33
C GLY A 257 18.42 -12.93 4.23
N TYR A 258 18.26 -11.60 4.21
CA TYR A 258 18.83 -10.70 3.19
C TYR A 258 19.81 -9.69 3.78
N PHE A 259 19.67 -9.33 5.05
CA PHE A 259 20.51 -8.33 5.70
C PHE A 259 21.84 -8.97 6.14
N ASN A 260 22.86 -8.83 5.32
CA ASN A 260 24.24 -9.02 5.76
C ASN A 260 24.72 -7.84 6.63
N SER A 261 25.96 -7.88 7.11
CA SER A 261 26.53 -6.82 7.95
C SER A 261 26.51 -5.44 7.29
N ASN A 262 26.76 -5.34 5.99
CA ASN A 262 26.83 -4.07 5.27
C ASN A 262 25.45 -3.44 5.11
N ILE A 263 24.47 -4.24 4.66
CA ILE A 263 23.08 -3.81 4.48
C ILE A 263 22.49 -3.37 5.83
N LYS A 264 22.77 -4.14 6.88
CA LYS A 264 22.32 -3.79 8.23
C LYS A 264 22.93 -2.47 8.70
N ALA A 265 24.25 -2.29 8.54
CA ALA A 265 24.92 -1.05 8.92
C ALA A 265 24.34 0.17 8.19
N TYR A 266 24.15 0.06 6.88
CA TYR A 266 23.54 1.12 6.07
C TYR A 266 22.10 1.43 6.53
N PHE A 267 21.29 0.40 6.79
CA PHE A 267 19.94 0.60 7.29
C PHE A 267 19.94 1.31 8.65
N ASP A 268 20.78 0.87 9.58
CA ASP A 268 20.85 1.44 10.92
C ASP A 268 21.30 2.91 10.88
N GLU A 269 22.24 3.25 10.01
CA GLU A 269 22.73 4.62 9.79
C GLU A 269 21.64 5.54 9.23
N HIS A 270 20.86 5.08 8.27
CA HIS A 270 19.95 5.96 7.51
C HIS A 270 18.48 5.89 7.92
N PHE A 271 18.04 4.80 8.56
CA PHE A 271 16.62 4.49 8.76
C PHE A 271 16.27 3.98 10.17
N SER A 272 17.21 3.89 11.11
CA SER A 272 16.91 3.38 12.47
C SER A 272 15.81 4.17 13.19
N GLU A 273 15.63 5.45 12.88
CA GLU A 273 14.57 6.30 13.45
C GLU A 273 13.15 5.77 13.17
N VAL A 274 12.92 5.12 12.01
CA VAL A 274 11.59 4.56 11.72
C VAL A 274 11.29 3.32 12.57
N LEU A 275 12.31 2.58 13.01
CA LEU A 275 12.12 1.49 13.96
C LEU A 275 11.67 2.02 15.32
N LYS A 276 12.33 3.07 15.81
CA LYS A 276 11.97 3.73 17.09
C LYS A 276 10.55 4.27 17.04
N LYS A 277 10.18 4.96 15.95
CA LYS A 277 8.84 5.56 15.79
C LYS A 277 7.70 4.55 15.94
N TYR A 278 7.88 3.34 15.41
CA TYR A 278 6.84 2.30 15.39
C TYR A 278 7.09 1.17 16.40
N ASN A 279 8.08 1.31 17.30
CA ASN A 279 8.50 0.29 18.27
C ASN A 279 8.75 -1.09 17.62
N TYR A 280 9.71 -1.15 16.69
CA TYR A 280 10.22 -2.38 16.03
C TYR A 280 11.65 -2.74 16.43
#